data_AF-A0A7X2MI87-F1
#
_entry.id   AF-A0A7X2MI87-F1
#
_cell.length_a   1.000
_cell.length_b   1.000
_cell.length_c   1.000
_cell.angle_alpha   90.00
_cell.angle_beta   90.00
_cell.angle_gamma   90.00
#
_symmetry.space_group_name_H-M   'P 1'
#
loop_
_entity.id
_entity.type
_entity.pdbx_description
1 polymer ?
#
loop_
_entity_poly.entity_id
_entity_poly.type
_entity_poly.pdbx_seq_one_letter_code
_entity_poly.pdbx_strand_id
1 'polypeptide(L)'
;MNDHILIGLNRPNLKNDGRHRGDHSVACKCSNPEWFAPDNYRRLPGQMGHAMSRLVMKDKRSGKMMLRQRMSRHPYFVQLREAAGRKRDFRPEKQALYDAAWPLVIQRADFATSVVTFNGSKLADELSPKDENGNVIPETRVEPSRLSRLFEEWERFGLIERPDLET
;
A
#
# COMPACT_ATOMS: atom_id res chain seq x y z
N MET A 1 59.03 20.76 28.28
CA MET A 1 59.21 19.31 28.02
C MET A 1 57.83 18.67 27.93
N ASN A 2 57.44 18.34 26.70
CA ASN A 2 56.54 17.26 26.26
C ASN A 2 55.04 17.25 26.66
N ASP A 3 54.25 18.21 26.17
CA ASP A 3 52.78 18.12 26.12
C ASP A 3 52.23 17.48 24.82
N HIS A 4 53.09 16.89 23.99
CA HIS A 4 52.69 16.32 22.69
C HIS A 4 52.26 14.84 22.75
N ILE A 5 52.25 14.20 23.92
CA ILE A 5 52.02 12.74 24.02
C ILE A 5 50.53 12.38 24.26
N LEU A 6 49.68 13.32 24.66
CA LEU A 6 48.28 13.03 25.01
C LEU A 6 47.23 13.22 23.90
N ILE A 7 47.61 13.65 22.70
CA ILE A 7 46.66 13.86 21.58
C ILE A 7 46.43 12.56 20.75
N GLY A 8 47.19 11.49 21.04
CA GLY A 8 47.21 10.27 20.22
C GLY A 8 46.23 9.15 20.61
N LEU A 9 45.57 9.18 21.76
CA LEU A 9 44.88 8.01 22.32
C LEU A 9 43.34 8.07 22.37
N ASN A 10 42.71 9.04 21.70
CA ASN A 10 41.24 9.18 21.77
C ASN A 10 40.56 9.53 20.45
N ARG A 11 41.05 8.98 19.34
CA ARG A 11 40.22 8.89 18.12
C ARG A 11 39.54 7.52 18.13
N PRO A 12 38.19 7.43 18.17
CA PRO A 12 37.55 6.16 17.86
C PRO A 12 38.07 5.73 16.50
N ASN A 13 38.67 4.54 16.47
CA ASN A 13 39.04 3.88 15.23
C ASN A 13 37.72 3.60 14.51
N LEU A 14 37.23 4.57 13.72
CA LEU A 14 36.17 4.37 12.75
C LEU A 14 36.76 3.42 11.71
N LYS A 15 36.71 2.12 12.02
CA LYS A 15 36.83 1.08 11.01
C LYS A 15 35.84 1.48 9.92
N ASN A 16 36.37 1.76 8.75
CA ASN A 16 35.58 2.12 7.58
C ASN A 16 34.72 0.90 7.27
N ASP A 17 33.48 0.88 7.78
CA ASP A 17 32.53 -0.18 7.48
C ASP A 17 32.30 -0.09 5.98
N GLY A 18 32.82 -1.04 5.19
CA GLY A 18 32.73 -1.05 3.73
C GLY A 18 31.28 -1.05 3.21
N ARG A 19 30.29 -1.11 4.11
CA ARG A 19 28.87 -0.89 3.88
C ARG A 19 28.59 0.56 3.49
N HIS A 20 28.74 0.83 2.20
CA HIS A 20 28.24 2.04 1.58
C HIS A 20 26.87 1.75 0.99
N ARG A 21 25.93 2.66 1.22
CA ARG A 21 24.65 2.62 0.53
C ARG A 21 24.88 2.99 -0.92
N GLY A 22 24.44 2.14 -1.85
CA GLY A 22 24.53 2.47 -3.27
C GLY A 22 23.67 3.70 -3.63
N ASP A 23 23.98 4.34 -4.75
CA ASP A 23 23.35 5.60 -5.19
C ASP A 23 21.91 5.45 -5.71
N HIS A 24 21.30 4.26 -5.53
CA HIS A 24 19.93 4.04 -5.95
C HIS A 24 18.96 4.74 -4.99
N SER A 25 17.93 5.37 -5.57
CA SER A 25 16.84 5.93 -4.79
C SER A 25 16.10 4.82 -4.05
N VAL A 26 15.89 4.98 -2.75
CA VAL A 26 14.98 4.12 -1.96
C VAL A 26 13.58 4.71 -1.88
N ALA A 27 13.36 5.88 -2.47
CA ALA A 27 12.07 6.55 -2.41
C ALA A 27 11.03 5.66 -3.09
N CYS A 28 9.84 5.61 -2.50
CA CYS A 28 8.74 4.87 -3.10
C CYS A 28 8.29 5.59 -4.36
N LYS A 29 8.35 4.92 -5.52
CA LYS A 29 7.86 5.44 -6.81
C LYS A 29 6.44 5.99 -6.73
N CYS A 30 5.56 5.28 -6.04
CA CYS A 30 4.15 5.64 -5.86
C CYS A 30 3.80 5.73 -4.38
N SER A 31 4.13 6.84 -3.73
CA SER A 31 3.91 7.00 -2.29
C SER A 31 2.42 7.15 -1.91
N ASN A 32 1.61 7.75 -2.79
CA ASN A 32 0.19 8.01 -2.57
C ASN A 32 -0.68 7.54 -3.77
N PRO A 33 -0.83 6.21 -3.95
CA PRO A 33 -1.77 5.69 -4.95
C PRO A 33 -3.21 6.05 -4.54
N GLU A 34 -4.06 6.28 -5.54
CA GLU A 34 -5.49 6.51 -5.37
C GLU A 34 -6.24 5.76 -6.45
N TRP A 35 -7.37 5.16 -6.09
CA TRP A 35 -8.22 4.49 -7.06
C TRP A 35 -9.69 4.70 -6.73
N PHE A 36 -10.44 5.08 -7.76
CA PHE A 36 -11.87 5.20 -7.76
C PHE A 36 -12.39 4.60 -9.06
N ALA A 37 -13.57 3.98 -9.02
CA ALA A 37 -14.16 3.37 -10.21
C ALA A 37 -14.30 4.42 -11.32
N PRO A 38 -13.68 4.21 -12.50
CA PRO A 38 -13.88 5.07 -13.67
C PRO A 38 -15.34 5.04 -14.15
N ASP A 39 -15.75 6.05 -14.93
CA ASP A 39 -17.15 6.21 -15.36
C ASP A 39 -17.69 5.04 -16.20
N ASN A 40 -16.82 4.27 -16.85
CA ASN A 40 -17.21 3.10 -17.63
C ASN A 40 -17.50 1.85 -16.77
N TYR A 41 -17.22 1.90 -15.47
CA TYR A 41 -17.54 0.79 -14.57
C TYR A 41 -19.03 0.76 -14.21
N ARG A 42 -19.59 -0.44 -14.18
CA ARG A 42 -20.97 -0.64 -13.71
C ARG A 42 -21.05 -0.36 -12.22
N ARG A 43 -22.06 0.41 -11.82
CA ARG A 43 -22.41 0.61 -10.41
C ARG A 43 -22.71 -0.74 -9.75
N LEU A 44 -22.07 -0.99 -8.62
CA LEU A 44 -22.25 -2.22 -7.85
C LEU A 44 -23.67 -2.29 -7.26
N PRO A 45 -24.40 -3.41 -7.42
CA PRO A 45 -25.71 -3.61 -6.82
C PRO A 45 -25.61 -4.12 -5.37
N GLY A 46 -26.74 -4.07 -4.65
CA GLY A 46 -26.93 -4.75 -3.37
C GLY A 46 -25.87 -4.42 -2.31
N GLN A 47 -25.38 -5.44 -1.62
CA GLN A 47 -24.42 -5.30 -0.51
C GLN A 47 -23.08 -4.73 -0.96
N MET A 48 -22.60 -5.06 -2.18
CA MET A 48 -21.35 -4.50 -2.69
C MET A 48 -21.47 -3.00 -2.98
N GLY A 49 -22.61 -2.56 -3.51
CA GLY A 49 -22.90 -1.12 -3.67
C GLY A 49 -22.97 -0.38 -2.34
N HIS A 50 -23.57 -1.00 -1.32
CA HIS A 50 -23.61 -0.45 0.04
C HIS A 50 -22.22 -0.36 0.67
N ALA A 51 -21.41 -1.41 0.54
CA ALA A 51 -20.03 -1.44 1.02
C ALA A 51 -19.18 -0.36 0.34
N MET A 52 -19.26 -0.25 -0.99
CA MET A 52 -18.56 0.78 -1.74
C MET A 52 -18.96 2.21 -1.32
N SER A 53 -20.25 2.45 -1.03
CA SER A 53 -20.76 3.75 -0.57
C SER A 53 -20.30 4.12 0.86
N ARG A 54 -19.82 3.15 1.64
CA ARG A 54 -19.16 3.38 2.94
C ARG A 54 -17.69 3.72 2.78
N LEU A 55 -17.03 3.19 1.74
CA LEU A 55 -15.62 3.44 1.48
C LEU A 55 -15.36 4.74 0.72
N VAL A 56 -16.19 5.05 -0.27
CA VAL A 56 -15.97 6.14 -1.22
C VAL A 56 -17.18 7.08 -1.22
N MET A 57 -16.91 8.38 -1.34
CA MET A 57 -17.94 9.39 -1.53
C MET A 57 -17.50 10.44 -2.55
N LYS A 58 -18.47 11.09 -3.18
CA LYS A 58 -18.24 12.28 -3.98
C LYS A 58 -18.29 13.50 -3.06
N ASP A 59 -17.23 14.29 -3.04
CA ASP A 59 -17.25 15.57 -2.34
C ASP A 59 -18.25 16.51 -3.02
N LYS A 60 -19.17 17.07 -2.24
CA LYS A 60 -20.24 17.96 -2.73
C LYS A 60 -19.69 19.29 -3.25
N ARG A 61 -18.55 19.75 -2.71
CA ARG A 61 -17.97 21.05 -3.08
C ARG A 61 -17.11 20.94 -4.33
N SER A 62 -16.17 20.00 -4.37
CA SER A 62 -15.25 19.84 -5.50
C SER A 62 -15.79 18.95 -6.62
N GLY A 63 -16.80 18.12 -6.33
CA GLY A 63 -17.28 17.09 -7.25
C GLY A 63 -16.30 15.92 -7.43
N LYS A 64 -15.15 15.90 -6.75
CA LYS A 64 -14.15 14.83 -6.85
C LYS A 64 -14.53 13.64 -5.97
N MET A 65 -14.16 12.44 -6.41
CA MET A 65 -14.24 11.25 -5.58
C MET A 65 -13.17 11.30 -4.50
N MET A 66 -13.53 10.87 -3.30
CA MET A 66 -12.64 10.80 -2.16
C MET A 66 -12.97 9.58 -1.30
N LEU A 67 -11.96 9.12 -0.55
CA LEU A 67 -12.17 8.09 0.47
C LEU A 67 -12.98 8.67 1.62
N ARG A 68 -14.12 8.05 1.90
CA ARG A 68 -14.94 8.32 3.08
C ARG A 68 -14.35 7.69 4.34
N GLN A 69 -13.75 6.51 4.18
CA GLN A 69 -13.13 5.76 5.27
C GLN A 69 -11.71 5.35 4.88
N ARG A 70 -10.76 5.55 5.80
CA ARG A 70 -9.39 5.07 5.66
C ARG A 70 -9.27 3.72 6.34
N MET A 71 -9.36 2.66 5.55
CA MET A 71 -9.30 1.28 6.04
C MET A 71 -7.99 0.99 6.76
N SER A 72 -6.87 1.56 6.32
CA SER A 72 -5.56 1.44 6.95
C SER A 72 -5.51 1.89 8.42
N ARG A 73 -6.47 2.72 8.86
CA ARG A 73 -6.63 3.24 10.23
C ARG A 73 -7.93 2.79 10.90
N HIS A 74 -8.61 1.79 10.34
CA HIS A 74 -9.79 1.21 10.96
C HIS A 74 -9.44 0.67 12.37
N PRO A 75 -10.30 0.83 13.39
CA PRO A 75 -10.04 0.32 14.75
C PRO A 75 -9.58 -1.13 14.77
N TYR A 76 -10.13 -1.95 13.88
CA TYR A 76 -9.69 -3.33 13.63
C TYR A 76 -8.16 -3.48 13.49
N PHE A 77 -7.51 -2.70 12.62
CA PHE A 77 -6.06 -2.81 12.40
C PHE A 77 -5.24 -2.23 13.55
N VAL A 78 -5.75 -1.20 14.21
CA VAL A 78 -5.07 -0.54 15.32
C VAL A 78 -5.10 -1.43 16.56
N GLN A 79 -6.27 -2.01 16.86
CA GLN A 79 -6.51 -2.85 18.03
C GLN A 79 -5.89 -4.24 17.88
N LEU A 80 -5.99 -4.87 16.70
CA LEU A 80 -5.47 -6.21 16.45
C LEU A 80 -4.02 -6.21 15.92
N ARG A 81 -3.34 -5.07 15.95
CA ARG A 81 -1.98 -4.92 15.43
C ARG A 81 -1.00 -5.92 16.03
N GLU A 82 -1.03 -6.06 17.35
CA GLU A 82 -0.13 -6.97 18.08
C GLU A 82 -0.48 -8.43 17.82
N ALA A 83 -1.77 -8.76 17.76
CA ALA A 83 -2.24 -10.09 17.39
C ALA A 83 -1.81 -10.49 15.96
N ALA A 84 -1.79 -9.54 15.03
CA ALA A 84 -1.28 -9.72 13.67
C ALA A 84 0.28 -9.70 13.59
N GLY A 85 0.98 -9.75 14.73
CA GLY A 85 2.44 -9.84 14.81
C GLY A 85 3.17 -8.52 14.50
N ARG A 86 2.49 -7.37 14.57
CA ARG A 86 3.09 -6.06 14.30
C ARG A 86 3.33 -5.28 15.58
N LYS A 87 4.54 -4.70 15.68
CA LYS A 87 4.90 -3.75 16.76
C LYS A 87 4.53 -2.30 16.45
N ARG A 88 4.49 -1.93 15.16
CA ARG A 88 4.29 -0.55 14.69
C ARG A 88 3.16 -0.48 13.68
N ASP A 89 2.52 0.69 13.63
CA ASP A 89 1.51 0.98 12.62
C ASP A 89 2.08 0.90 11.20
N PHE A 90 1.17 0.86 10.21
CA PHE A 90 1.56 0.92 8.81
C PHE A 90 2.29 2.24 8.52
N ARG A 91 3.37 2.18 7.74
CA ARG A 91 4.01 3.40 7.22
C ARG A 91 3.05 4.15 6.29
N PRO A 92 3.17 5.48 6.13
CA PRO A 92 2.24 6.27 5.31
C PRO A 92 2.03 5.73 3.89
N GLU A 93 3.10 5.26 3.24
CA GLU A 93 3.03 4.74 1.87
C GLU A 93 2.30 3.37 1.81
N LYS A 94 2.38 2.59 2.89
CA LYS A 94 1.61 1.35 3.02
C LYS A 94 0.16 1.66 3.35
N GLN A 95 -0.11 2.67 4.17
CA GLN A 95 -1.47 3.15 4.47
C GLN A 95 -2.19 3.60 3.20
N ALA A 96 -1.55 4.46 2.39
CA ALA A 96 -2.14 4.95 1.14
C ALA A 96 -2.43 3.81 0.16
N LEU A 97 -1.50 2.87 -0.01
CA LEU A 97 -1.73 1.68 -0.85
C LEU A 97 -2.88 0.81 -0.32
N TYR A 98 -2.94 0.61 1.00
CA TYR A 98 -4.00 -0.13 1.66
C TYR A 98 -5.36 0.51 1.38
N ASP A 99 -5.45 1.82 1.60
CA ASP A 99 -6.66 2.61 1.42
C ASP A 99 -7.14 2.63 -0.04
N ALA A 100 -6.22 2.74 -1.00
CA ALA A 100 -6.54 2.70 -2.44
C ALA A 100 -6.96 1.31 -2.94
N ALA A 101 -6.42 0.24 -2.35
CA ALA A 101 -6.72 -1.13 -2.78
C ALA A 101 -8.16 -1.56 -2.44
N TRP A 102 -8.73 -1.10 -1.33
CA TRP A 102 -10.04 -1.55 -0.85
C TRP A 102 -11.19 -1.30 -1.85
N PRO A 103 -11.38 -0.08 -2.38
CA PRO A 103 -12.44 0.16 -3.36
C PRO A 103 -12.27 -0.70 -4.62
N LEU A 104 -11.02 -0.93 -5.06
CA LEU A 104 -10.71 -1.74 -6.23
C LEU A 104 -11.06 -3.22 -6.01
N VAL A 105 -10.72 -3.76 -4.84
CA VAL A 105 -11.05 -5.15 -4.49
C VAL A 105 -12.56 -5.35 -4.41
N ILE A 106 -13.30 -4.43 -3.76
CA ILE A 106 -14.77 -4.50 -3.71
C ILE A 106 -15.39 -4.39 -5.11
N GLN A 107 -14.86 -3.52 -5.97
CA GLN A 107 -15.36 -3.38 -7.33
C GLN A 107 -15.26 -4.67 -8.15
N ARG A 108 -14.29 -5.52 -7.81
CA ARG A 108 -13.90 -6.68 -8.59
C ARG A 108 -14.31 -8.00 -7.95
N ALA A 109 -14.82 -7.97 -6.73
CA ALA A 109 -15.33 -9.14 -6.05
C ALA A 109 -16.47 -9.76 -6.86
N ASP A 110 -16.39 -11.07 -7.08
CA ASP A 110 -17.48 -11.83 -7.66
C ASP A 110 -18.71 -11.77 -6.72
N PHE A 111 -19.88 -11.48 -7.27
CA PHE A 111 -21.08 -11.25 -6.44
C PHE A 111 -21.62 -12.51 -5.78
N ALA A 112 -21.37 -13.69 -6.35
CA ALA A 112 -21.89 -14.95 -5.82
C ALA A 112 -20.96 -15.53 -4.75
N THR A 113 -19.64 -15.43 -4.97
CA THR A 113 -18.62 -16.12 -4.17
C THR A 113 -17.83 -15.18 -3.26
N SER A 114 -17.89 -13.86 -3.49
CA SER A 114 -16.99 -12.87 -2.89
C SER A 114 -15.50 -13.13 -3.14
N VAL A 115 -15.17 -14.04 -4.06
CA VAL A 115 -13.80 -14.33 -4.48
C VAL A 115 -13.32 -13.23 -5.41
N VAL A 116 -12.04 -12.90 -5.28
CA VAL A 116 -11.43 -11.84 -6.08
C VAL A 116 -10.20 -12.36 -6.81
N THR A 117 -10.34 -12.52 -8.13
CA THR A 117 -9.29 -13.10 -8.98
C THR A 117 -8.62 -12.03 -9.81
N PHE A 118 -7.30 -11.91 -9.67
CA PHE A 118 -6.53 -10.86 -10.34
C PHE A 118 -5.14 -11.32 -10.78
N ASN A 119 -4.66 -10.71 -11.85
CA ASN A 119 -3.23 -10.66 -12.11
C ASN A 119 -2.61 -9.51 -11.30
N GLY A 120 -1.61 -9.81 -10.46
CA GLY A 120 -0.97 -8.82 -9.58
C GLY A 120 -0.38 -7.62 -10.33
N SER A 121 0.17 -7.82 -11.53
CA SER A 121 0.67 -6.72 -12.37
C SER A 121 -0.46 -5.85 -12.89
N LYS A 122 -1.57 -6.44 -13.36
CA LYS A 122 -2.74 -5.67 -13.81
C LYS A 122 -3.38 -4.89 -12.66
N LEU A 123 -3.41 -5.47 -11.46
CA LEU A 123 -3.90 -4.77 -10.27
C LEU A 123 -3.00 -3.58 -9.91
N ALA A 124 -1.69 -3.75 -10.05
CA ALA A 124 -0.73 -2.68 -9.85
C ALA A 124 -0.91 -1.55 -10.88
N ASP A 125 -1.15 -1.90 -12.14
CA ASP A 125 -1.41 -0.95 -13.22
C ASP A 125 -2.72 -0.17 -12.99
N GLU A 126 -3.75 -0.81 -12.43
CA GLU A 126 -4.99 -0.13 -12.06
C GLU A 126 -4.78 0.92 -10.97
N LEU A 127 -3.98 0.61 -9.95
CA LEU A 127 -3.65 1.50 -8.84
C LEU A 127 -2.60 2.57 -9.19
N SER A 128 -2.00 2.48 -10.37
CA SER A 128 -0.93 3.39 -10.78
C SER A 128 -1.49 4.66 -11.41
N PRO A 129 -0.84 5.82 -11.21
CA PRO A 129 -1.11 7.02 -11.98
C PRO A 129 -1.00 6.76 -13.49
N LYS A 130 -1.95 7.30 -14.23
CA LYS A 130 -2.04 7.17 -15.69
C LYS A 130 -1.83 8.54 -16.33
N ASP A 131 -1.23 8.56 -17.51
CA ASP A 131 -1.09 9.74 -18.35
C ASP A 131 -2.43 10.13 -19.01
N GLU A 132 -2.42 11.20 -19.82
CA GLU A 132 -3.59 11.68 -20.56
C GLU A 132 -4.16 10.65 -21.54
N ASN A 133 -3.34 9.68 -21.97
CA ASN A 133 -3.72 8.62 -22.89
C ASN A 133 -4.22 7.36 -22.14
N GLY A 134 -4.23 7.38 -20.80
CA GLY A 134 -4.62 6.25 -19.97
C GLY A 134 -3.51 5.20 -19.74
N ASN A 135 -2.28 5.47 -20.17
CA ASN A 135 -1.13 4.57 -19.97
C ASN A 135 -0.50 4.80 -18.59
N VAL A 136 -0.01 3.73 -17.97
CA VAL A 136 0.68 3.82 -16.68
C VAL A 136 2.00 4.57 -16.81
N ILE A 137 2.22 5.57 -15.96
CA ILE A 137 3.46 6.33 -15.90
C ILE A 137 4.54 5.47 -15.19
N PRO A 138 5.60 5.02 -15.87
CA PRO A 138 6.57 4.05 -15.31
C PRO A 138 7.28 4.53 -14.03
N GLU A 139 7.57 5.82 -13.93
CA GLU A 139 8.30 6.44 -12.82
C GLU A 139 7.47 6.46 -11.54
N THR A 140 6.14 6.50 -11.67
CA THR A 140 5.19 6.55 -10.54
C THR A 140 4.35 5.28 -10.42
N ARG A 141 4.73 4.20 -11.10
CA ARG A 141 4.00 2.92 -11.07
C ARG A 141 4.01 2.31 -9.68
N VAL A 142 2.88 1.75 -9.27
CA VAL A 142 2.80 0.85 -8.12
C VAL A 142 3.52 -0.45 -8.49
N GLU A 143 4.56 -0.79 -7.75
CA GLU A 143 5.28 -2.04 -7.98
C GLU A 143 4.43 -3.25 -7.53
N PRO A 144 4.26 -4.30 -8.35
CA PRO A 144 3.47 -5.49 -7.98
C PRO A 144 3.92 -6.14 -6.67
N SER A 145 5.22 -6.11 -6.37
CA SER A 145 5.78 -6.63 -5.11
C SER A 145 5.28 -5.90 -3.87
N ARG A 146 4.76 -4.67 -3.99
CA ARG A 146 4.12 -3.96 -2.87
C ARG A 146 2.74 -4.52 -2.57
N LEU A 147 2.02 -4.95 -3.61
CA LEU A 147 0.70 -5.60 -3.47
C LEU A 147 0.84 -6.99 -2.86
N SER A 148 1.84 -7.79 -3.28
CA SER A 148 2.10 -9.09 -2.64
C SER A 148 2.34 -8.94 -1.13
N ARG A 149 3.18 -7.99 -0.72
CA ARG A 149 3.44 -7.67 0.70
C ARG A 149 2.26 -6.99 1.40
N LEU A 150 1.28 -6.47 0.67
CA LEU A 150 0.04 -5.94 1.24
C LEU A 150 -0.90 -7.09 1.58
N PHE A 151 -1.07 -8.03 0.65
CA PHE A 151 -1.95 -9.19 0.83
C PHE A 151 -1.46 -10.14 1.92
N GLU A 152 -0.14 -10.31 2.06
CA GLU A 152 0.42 -11.00 3.22
C GLU A 152 0.02 -10.36 4.56
N GLU A 153 -0.16 -9.03 4.63
CA GLU A 153 -0.71 -8.43 5.85
C GLU A 153 -2.20 -8.70 5.99
N TRP A 154 -2.97 -8.64 4.89
CA TRP A 154 -4.41 -8.89 4.95
C TRP A 154 -4.69 -10.29 5.49
N GLU A 155 -3.88 -11.27 5.08
CA GLU A 155 -3.92 -12.63 5.63
C GLU A 155 -3.53 -12.69 7.11
N ARG A 156 -2.47 -11.98 7.54
CA ARG A 156 -2.11 -11.89 8.98
C ARG A 156 -3.21 -11.28 9.83
N PHE A 157 -3.99 -10.37 9.25
CA PHE A 157 -5.17 -9.78 9.85
C PHE A 157 -6.43 -10.62 9.62
N GLY A 158 -6.36 -11.82 9.03
CA GLY A 158 -7.50 -12.72 8.85
C GLY A 158 -8.60 -12.19 7.91
N LEU A 159 -8.25 -11.28 6.99
CA LEU A 159 -9.22 -10.65 6.08
C LEU A 159 -9.40 -11.41 4.77
N ILE A 160 -8.34 -12.08 4.35
CA ILE A 160 -8.33 -12.89 3.14
C ILE A 160 -7.67 -14.23 3.46
N GLU A 161 -8.08 -15.23 2.72
CA GLU A 161 -7.43 -16.52 2.64
C GLU A 161 -6.81 -16.63 1.26
N ARG A 162 -5.54 -17.04 1.19
CA ARG A 162 -4.91 -17.37 -0.08
C ARG A 162 -5.14 -18.86 -0.30
N PRO A 163 -5.65 -19.28 -1.47
CA PRO A 163 -5.79 -20.70 -1.74
C PRO A 163 -4.42 -21.35 -1.71
N ASP A 164 -4.32 -22.50 -1.04
CA ASP A 164 -3.14 -23.35 -1.11
C ASP A 164 -2.96 -23.76 -2.57
N LEU A 165 -1.91 -23.23 -3.21
CA LEU A 165 -1.48 -23.77 -4.50
C LEU A 165 -0.82 -25.10 -4.17
N GLU A 166 -1.42 -26.21 -4.59
CA GLU A 166 -0.80 -27.54 -4.50
C GLU A 166 0.62 -27.44 -5.08
N THR A 167 1.63 -27.62 -4.21
CA THR A 167 3.06 -27.65 -4.55
C THR A 167 3.44 -28.86 -5.37
#